data_AF-A0A357MNT0-F1
#
_entry.id   AF-A0A357MNT0-F1
#
_cell.length_a   1.000
_cell.length_b   1.000
_cell.length_c   1.000
_cell.angle_alpha   90.00
_cell.angle_beta   90.00
_cell.angle_gamma   90.00
#
_symmetry.space_group_name_H-M   'P 1'
#
loop_
_entity.id
_entity.type
_entity.pdbx_description
1 polymer ?
#
loop_
_entity_poly.entity_id
_entity_poly.type
_entity_poly.pdbx_seq_one_letter_code
_entity_poly.pdbx_strand_id
1 'polypeptide(L)'
;HIELIKPAAEWLAERGYDDKMGARPLGRVIQEHIKKPLAEELLFGKLSKGGVVKVGVKDGELELRIDGPGNPRLSGDKPPLLTAE
;
A
#
# COMPACT_ATOMS: atom_id res chain seq x y z
N HIS A 1 -5.81 6.18 1.39
CA HIS A 1 -6.42 4.85 1.56
C HIS A 1 -5.31 3.80 1.49
N ILE A 2 -5.33 2.74 2.31
CA ILE A 2 -4.30 1.70 2.32
C ILE A 2 -4.96 0.36 2.08
N GLU A 3 -4.55 -0.34 1.03
CA GLU A 3 -5.00 -1.68 0.65
C GLU A 3 -3.87 -2.67 0.95
N LEU A 4 -4.13 -3.67 1.80
CA LEU A 4 -3.18 -4.75 2.12
C LEU A 4 -3.60 -6.01 1.38
N ILE A 5 -2.75 -6.54 0.50
CA ILE A 5 -3.05 -7.82 -0.17
C ILE A 5 -2.62 -9.00 0.71
N LYS A 6 -3.26 -10.16 0.50
CA LYS A 6 -3.04 -11.37 1.30
C LYS A 6 -1.56 -11.76 1.47
N PRO A 7 -0.72 -11.79 0.41
CA PRO A 7 0.70 -12.11 0.57
C PRO A 7 1.46 -11.17 1.52
N ALA A 8 1.09 -9.89 1.56
CA ALA A 8 1.70 -8.94 2.49
C ALA A 8 1.24 -9.15 3.93
N ALA A 9 -0.01 -9.55 4.14
CA ALA A 9 -0.50 -9.91 5.46
C ALA A 9 0.22 -11.16 6.01
N GLU A 10 0.45 -12.16 5.15
CA GLU A 10 1.21 -13.38 5.49
C GLU A 10 2.67 -13.03 5.82
N TRP A 11 3.32 -12.22 5.00
CA TRP A 11 4.69 -11.74 5.24
C TRP A 11 4.83 -11.02 6.59
N LEU A 12 3.87 -10.15 6.92
CA LEU A 12 3.84 -9.46 8.21
C LEU A 12 3.64 -10.42 9.37
N ALA A 13 2.80 -11.45 9.21
CA ALA A 13 2.56 -12.45 10.22
C ALA A 13 3.82 -13.29 10.48
N GLU A 14 4.49 -13.75 9.42
CA GLU A 14 5.73 -14.54 9.52
C GLU A 14 6.84 -13.79 10.26
N ARG A 15 7.02 -12.49 9.99
CA ARG A 15 8.06 -11.68 10.64
C ARG A 15 7.61 -11.05 11.97
N GLY A 16 6.32 -10.90 12.17
CA GLY A 16 5.71 -10.22 13.32
C GLY A 16 5.25 -11.15 14.44
N TYR A 17 5.37 -12.46 14.23
CA TYR A 17 5.02 -13.49 15.21
C TYR A 17 6.27 -14.12 15.81
N ASP A 18 6.24 -14.35 17.12
CA ASP A 18 7.26 -15.07 17.87
C ASP A 18 6.57 -16.07 18.81
N ASP A 19 7.07 -17.30 18.92
CA ASP A 19 6.42 -18.34 19.71
C ASP A 19 6.28 -17.99 21.20
N LYS A 20 7.22 -17.22 21.75
CA LYS A 20 7.22 -16.84 23.17
C LYS A 20 6.42 -15.58 23.41
N MET A 21 6.35 -14.69 22.43
CA MET A 21 5.75 -13.36 22.57
C MET A 21 4.43 -13.19 21.82
N GLY A 22 4.01 -14.16 21.01
CA GLY A 22 2.87 -14.06 20.11
C GLY A 22 3.05 -12.94 19.07
N ALA A 23 1.96 -12.25 18.74
CA ALA A 23 1.97 -11.14 17.78
C ALA A 23 2.51 -9.80 18.35
N ARG A 24 3.07 -9.77 19.57
CA ARG A 24 3.62 -8.53 20.15
C ARG A 24 4.68 -7.85 19.25
N PRO A 25 5.58 -8.58 18.57
CA PRO A 25 6.55 -7.97 17.65
C PRO A 25 5.92 -7.35 16.40
N LEU A 26 4.71 -7.77 15.99
CA LEU A 26 4.04 -7.33 14.76
C LEU A 26 3.95 -5.79 14.64
N GLY A 27 3.67 -5.12 15.76
CA GLY A 27 3.59 -3.66 15.79
C GLY A 27 4.90 -2.99 15.33
N ARG A 28 6.05 -3.58 15.70
CA ARG A 28 7.37 -3.10 15.27
C ARG A 28 7.60 -3.33 13.78
N VAL A 29 7.25 -4.51 13.28
CA VAL A 29 7.41 -4.84 11.85
C VAL A 29 6.59 -3.89 10.98
N ILE A 30 5.32 -3.63 11.35
CA ILE A 30 4.46 -2.66 10.67
C ILE A 30 5.03 -1.25 10.77
N GLN A 31 5.56 -0.86 11.92
CA GLN A 31 6.17 0.46 12.10
C GLN A 31 7.36 0.66 11.14
N GLU A 32 8.24 -0.34 11.05
CA GLU A 32 9.47 -0.26 10.27
C GLU A 32 9.22 -0.35 8.77
N HIS A 33 8.37 -1.29 8.32
CA HIS A 33 8.22 -1.59 6.90
C HIS A 33 7.05 -0.86 6.24
N ILE A 34 6.07 -0.36 7.01
CA ILE A 34 4.90 0.33 6.46
C ILE A 34 4.86 1.78 6.91
N LYS A 35 4.83 2.05 8.22
CA LYS A 35 4.58 3.42 8.69
C LYS A 35 5.72 4.38 8.38
N LYS A 36 6.98 3.97 8.53
CA LYS A 36 8.15 4.83 8.25
C LYS A 36 8.21 5.25 6.77
N PRO A 37 8.18 4.33 5.77
CA PRO A 37 8.18 4.72 4.36
C PRO A 37 6.98 5.60 4.00
N LEU A 38 5.81 5.31 4.55
CA LEU A 38 4.61 6.12 4.30
C LEU A 38 4.71 7.51 4.91
N ALA A 39 5.37 7.68 6.05
CA ALA A 39 5.55 9.00 6.65
C ALA A 39 6.41 9.90 5.74
N GLU A 40 7.49 9.37 5.16
CA GLU A 40 8.31 10.11 4.20
C GLU A 40 7.52 10.52 2.96
N GLU A 41 6.71 9.60 2.41
CA GLU A 41 5.87 9.85 1.24
C GLU A 41 4.72 10.83 1.50
N LEU A 42 4.22 10.86 2.74
CA LEU A 42 3.23 11.84 3.19
C LEU A 42 3.83 13.23 3.37
N LEU A 43 5.06 13.32 3.88
CA LEU A 43 5.72 14.60 4.13
C LEU A 43 6.28 15.22 2.85
N PHE A 44 6.90 14.40 2.00
CA PHE A 44 7.72 14.88 0.88
C PHE A 44 7.38 14.25 -0.47
N GLY A 45 6.58 13.19 -0.49
CA GLY A 45 6.36 12.36 -1.67
C GLY A 45 4.99 12.48 -2.33
N LYS A 46 4.60 11.40 -2.99
CA LYS A 46 3.39 11.35 -3.85
C LYS A 46 2.08 11.35 -3.05
N LEU A 47 2.15 11.08 -1.73
CA LEU A 47 0.99 11.06 -0.84
C LEU A 47 0.71 12.40 -0.16
N SER A 48 1.54 13.42 -0.37
CA SER A 48 1.37 14.75 0.23
C SER A 48 -0.01 15.38 0.01
N LYS A 49 -0.67 15.04 -1.10
CA LYS A 49 -2.03 15.50 -1.44
C LYS A 49 -3.09 14.39 -1.34
N GLY A 50 -2.79 13.32 -0.62
CA GLY A 50 -3.61 12.10 -0.56
C GLY A 50 -3.25 11.09 -1.65
N GLY A 51 -4.00 9.98 -1.72
CA GLY A 51 -3.73 8.90 -2.65
C GLY A 51 -4.13 7.52 -2.10
N VAL A 52 -3.77 6.48 -2.87
CA VAL A 52 -3.94 5.08 -2.49
C VAL A 52 -2.60 4.39 -2.42
N VAL A 53 -2.41 3.62 -1.35
CA VAL A 53 -1.24 2.76 -1.15
C VAL A 53 -1.70 1.32 -1.27
N LYS A 54 -1.03 0.54 -2.12
CA LYS A 54 -1.18 -0.90 -2.17
C LYS A 54 0.06 -1.55 -1.58
N VAL A 55 -0.12 -2.31 -0.52
CA VAL A 55 0.94 -3.02 0.18
C VAL A 55 0.93 -4.48 -0.27
N GLY A 56 2.00 -4.88 -0.96
CA GLY A 56 2.20 -6.21 -1.51
C GLY A 56 3.56 -6.80 -1.17
N VAL A 57 3.91 -7.89 -1.84
CA VAL A 57 5.21 -8.56 -1.71
C VAL A 57 5.80 -8.73 -3.10
N LYS A 58 7.08 -8.43 -3.23
CA LYS A 58 7.85 -8.62 -4.45
C LYS A 58 9.26 -9.06 -4.07
N ASP A 59 9.77 -10.08 -4.75
CA ASP A 59 11.11 -10.63 -4.52
C ASP A 59 11.38 -11.01 -3.05
N GLY A 60 10.34 -11.47 -2.34
CA GLY A 60 10.42 -11.89 -0.93
C GLY A 60 10.38 -10.74 0.09
N GLU A 61 10.27 -9.50 -0.35
CA GLU A 61 10.25 -8.30 0.49
C GLU A 61 8.93 -7.52 0.32
N LEU A 62 8.59 -6.73 1.33
CA LEU A 62 7.38 -5.92 1.33
C LEU A 62 7.53 -4.74 0.36
N GLU A 63 6.59 -4.61 -0.58
CA GLU A 63 6.57 -3.55 -1.59
C GLU A 63 5.37 -2.62 -1.36
N LEU A 64 5.61 -1.31 -1.32
CA LEU A 64 4.56 -0.29 -1.26
C LEU A 64 4.42 0.37 -2.63
N ARG A 65 3.28 0.16 -3.29
CA ARG A 65 2.92 0.86 -4.52
C ARG A 65 2.05 2.06 -4.18
N ILE A 66 2.52 3.24 -4.56
CA ILE A 66 1.91 4.50 -4.18
C ILE A 66 1.34 5.18 -5.42
N ASP A 67 0.02 5.33 -5.42
CA ASP A 67 -0.74 6.04 -6.43
C ASP A 67 -1.18 7.40 -5.85
N GLY A 68 -0.51 8.47 -6.26
CA GLY A 68 -0.85 9.84 -5.87
C GLY A 68 -2.18 10.32 -6.49
N PRO A 69 -2.66 11.52 -6.11
CA PRO A 69 -4.00 12.01 -6.46
C PRO A 69 -4.12 12.46 -7.92
N GLY A 70 -3.07 12.30 -8.73
CA GLY A 70 -3.00 12.68 -10.14
C GLY A 70 -2.97 11.52 -11.12
N ASN A 71 -3.01 10.27 -10.68
CA ASN A 71 -3.24 9.16 -11.60
C ASN A 71 -4.76 8.91 -11.62
N PRO A 72 -5.53 9.50 -12.55
CA PRO A 72 -6.92 9.11 -12.68
C PRO A 72 -6.90 7.59 -12.80
N ARG A 73 -7.58 6.91 -11.87
CA ARG A 73 -8.06 5.57 -12.13
C ARG A 73 -9.01 5.75 -13.31
N LEU A 74 -8.46 5.78 -14.52
CA LEU A 74 -9.19 5.58 -15.75
C LEU A 74 -9.70 4.16 -15.62
N SER A 75 -10.83 4.01 -14.92
CA SER A 75 -11.70 2.89 -15.12
C SER A 75 -11.92 2.84 -16.63
N GLY A 76 -11.34 1.83 -17.25
CA GLY A 76 -11.56 1.51 -18.65
C GLY A 76 -13.04 1.18 -18.82
N ASP A 77 -13.82 2.21 -19.09
CA ASP A 77 -15.04 2.18 -19.89
C ASP A 77 -15.48 3.64 -20.02
N LYS A 78 -14.86 4.38 -20.94
CA LYS A 78 -15.52 5.58 -21.46
C LYS A 78 -16.47 5.08 -22.53
N PRO A 79 -17.80 5.17 -22.35
CA PRO A 79 -18.73 4.89 -23.42
C PRO A 79 -18.37 5.76 -24.62
N PRO A 80 -18.39 5.24 -25.85
CA PRO A 80 -18.10 6.04 -27.02
C PRO A 80 -19.05 7.23 -27.06
N LEU A 81 -18.49 8.43 -27.22
CA LEU A 81 -19.27 9.65 -27.37
C LEU A 81 -20.09 9.51 -28.65
N LEU A 82 -21.40 9.42 -28.51
CA LEU A 82 -22.33 9.62 -29.62
C LEU A 82 -22.21 11.10 -30.02
N THR A 83 -21.51 11.36 -31.13
CA THR A 83 -21.64 12.62 -31.83
C THR A 83 -23.07 12.69 -32.35
N ALA A 84 -23.87 13.61 -31.82
CA ALA A 84 -25.14 13.98 -32.42
C ALA A 84 -24.85 14.83 -33.66
N GLU A 85 -25.32 14.38 -34.82
CA GLU A 85 -25.58 15.25 -35.98
C GLU A 85 -26.87 16.05 -35.76
#